data_AF-L8MUU5-F1
#
_entry.id   AF-L8MUU5-F1
#
_cell.length_a   1.000
_cell.length_b   1.000
_cell.length_c   1.000
_cell.angle_alpha   90.00
_cell.angle_beta   90.00
_cell.angle_gamma   90.00
#
_symmetry.space_group_name_H-M   'P 1'
#
loop_
_entity.id
_entity.type
_entity.pdbx_description
1 polymer ?
#
loop_
_entity_poly.entity_id
_entity_poly.type
_entity_poly.pdbx_seq_one_letter_code
_entity_poly.pdbx_strand_id
1 'polypeptide(L)'
;GQNRKLALSISDASWGETVRQLEYKCNWYGRTFVKIDRWFPSSKRCGHCGYVVDKLPLNVREWDCPKCSTHHDRDVNAAKNILAAGLAVNVCGATVRPEESKSRKAGAMKQKPKS
;
A
#
# COMPACT_ATOMS: atom_id res chain seq x y z
N GLY A 1 -19.23 -8.44 -3.48
CA GLY A 1 -20.10 -7.49 -2.74
C GLY A 1 -19.24 -6.44 -2.09
N GLN A 2 -19.33 -5.19 -2.56
CA GLN A 2 -18.67 -4.06 -1.91
C GLN A 2 -19.55 -3.56 -0.76
N ASN A 3 -18.95 -3.27 0.40
CA ASN A 3 -19.66 -2.68 1.52
C ASN A 3 -20.05 -1.23 1.15
N ARG A 4 -21.33 -1.04 0.83
CA ARG A 4 -21.86 0.24 0.28
C ARG A 4 -21.66 1.42 1.23
N LYS A 5 -21.65 1.18 2.55
CA LYS A 5 -21.41 2.21 3.58
C LYS A 5 -19.96 2.72 3.54
N LEU A 6 -19.00 1.81 3.42
CA LEU A 6 -17.58 2.16 3.32
C LEU A 6 -17.26 2.85 2.00
N ALA A 7 -17.85 2.38 0.89
CA ALA A 7 -17.67 2.99 -0.43
C ALA A 7 -18.16 4.44 -0.45
N LEU A 8 -19.32 4.72 0.16
CA LEU A 8 -19.86 6.08 0.26
C LEU A 8 -18.94 7.00 1.09
N SER A 9 -18.50 6.55 2.27
CA SER A 9 -17.58 7.34 3.10
C SER A 9 -16.22 7.64 2.43
N ILE A 10 -15.76 6.76 1.54
CA ILE A 10 -14.53 6.97 0.78
C ILE A 10 -14.75 8.00 -0.33
N SER A 11 -15.88 7.94 -1.02
CA SER A 11 -16.23 8.91 -2.06
C SER A 11 -16.45 10.32 -1.48
N ASP A 12 -17.17 10.42 -0.37
CA ASP A 12 -17.44 11.72 0.30
C ASP A 12 -16.15 12.40 0.78
N ALA A 13 -15.13 11.63 1.14
CA ALA A 13 -13.85 12.15 1.59
C ALA A 13 -13.02 12.83 0.48
N SER A 14 -13.44 12.77 -0.79
CA SER A 14 -12.82 13.51 -1.91
C SER A 14 -11.29 13.33 -2.02
N TRP A 15 -10.78 12.12 -1.75
CA TRP A 15 -9.34 11.84 -1.68
C TRP A 15 -8.53 12.27 -2.92
N GLY A 16 -9.12 12.21 -4.11
CA GLY A 16 -8.48 12.68 -5.34
C GLY A 16 -8.19 14.18 -5.32
N GLU A 17 -9.15 14.98 -4.82
CA GLU A 17 -8.99 16.42 -4.68
C GLU A 17 -7.98 16.76 -3.58
N THR A 18 -7.98 16.03 -2.46
CA THR A 18 -6.98 16.21 -1.40
C THR A 18 -5.56 15.97 -1.95
N VAL A 19 -5.35 14.91 -2.71
CA VAL A 19 -4.05 14.61 -3.35
C VAL A 19 -3.66 15.71 -4.34
N ARG A 20 -4.61 16.20 -5.15
CA ARG A 20 -4.37 17.30 -6.10
C ARG A 20 -3.94 18.58 -5.39
N GLN A 21 -4.60 18.94 -4.29
CA GLN A 21 -4.27 20.13 -3.51
C GLN A 21 -2.89 20.01 -2.83
N LEU A 22 -2.54 18.83 -2.32
CA LEU A 22 -1.20 18.58 -1.77
C LEU A 22 -0.12 18.74 -2.84
N GLU A 23 -0.31 18.14 -4.01
CA GLU A 23 0.62 18.24 -5.14
C GLU A 23 0.80 19.71 -5.59
N TYR A 24 -0.31 20.43 -5.74
CA TYR A 24 -0.32 21.86 -6.06
C TYR A 24 0.46 22.69 -5.02
N LYS A 25 0.16 22.51 -3.73
CA LYS A 25 0.81 23.28 -2.65
C LYS A 25 2.28 22.92 -2.51
N CYS A 26 2.66 21.64 -2.62
CA CYS A 26 4.05 21.22 -2.62
C CYS A 26 4.83 21.90 -3.76
N ASN A 27 4.28 21.92 -4.98
CA ASN A 27 4.88 22.61 -6.10
C ASN A 27 5.04 24.12 -5.84
N TRP A 28 4.02 24.78 -5.29
CA TRP A 28 4.08 26.21 -4.93
C TRP A 28 5.21 26.50 -3.94
N TYR A 29 5.40 25.67 -2.92
CA TYR A 29 6.45 25.88 -1.90
C TYR A 29 7.80 25.23 -2.23
N GLY A 30 8.00 24.70 -3.45
CA GLY A 30 9.25 24.01 -3.83
C GLY A 30 9.53 22.76 -2.99
N ARG A 31 8.50 22.02 -2.59
CA ARG A 31 8.60 20.77 -1.82
C ARG A 31 8.42 19.57 -2.74
N THR A 32 9.14 18.49 -2.46
CA THR A 32 8.96 17.22 -3.15
C THR A 32 7.71 16.51 -2.66
N PHE A 33 6.82 16.15 -3.58
CA PHE A 33 5.66 15.32 -3.30
C PHE A 33 5.86 13.92 -3.88
N VAL A 34 5.81 12.90 -3.02
CA VAL A 34 6.05 11.50 -3.40
C VAL A 34 4.80 10.69 -3.16
N LYS A 35 4.31 10.03 -4.21
CA LYS A 35 3.21 9.06 -4.14
C LYS A 35 3.81 7.65 -3.97
N ILE A 36 3.35 6.92 -2.96
CA ILE A 36 3.67 5.50 -2.79
C ILE A 36 2.54 4.60 -3.33
N ASP A 37 2.80 3.31 -3.49
CA ASP A 37 1.81 2.37 -4.00
C ASP A 37 0.57 2.27 -3.09
N ARG A 38 -0.61 2.24 -3.72
CA ARG A 38 -1.92 2.22 -3.03
C ARG A 38 -2.10 0.98 -2.16
N TRP A 39 -1.50 -0.14 -2.54
CA TRP A 39 -1.63 -1.44 -1.87
C TRP A 39 -0.46 -1.73 -0.92
N PHE A 40 0.44 -0.76 -0.72
CA PHE A 40 1.50 -0.89 0.27
C PHE A 40 0.90 -1.16 1.66
N PRO A 41 1.27 -2.26 2.34
CA PRO A 41 0.63 -2.72 3.57
C PRO A 41 1.11 -1.93 4.80
N SER A 42 0.99 -0.60 4.77
CA SER A 42 1.58 0.32 5.77
C SER A 42 1.17 -0.01 7.21
N SER A 43 -0.11 -0.34 7.45
CA SER A 43 -0.62 -0.68 8.78
C SER A 43 -0.34 -2.12 9.20
N LYS A 44 -0.23 -3.05 8.24
CA LYS A 44 -0.02 -4.48 8.48
C LYS A 44 1.45 -4.87 8.58
N ARG A 45 2.34 -4.05 8.02
CA ARG A 45 3.79 -4.26 8.06
C ARG A 45 4.35 -3.79 9.40
N CYS A 46 5.09 -4.63 10.08
CA CYS A 46 5.87 -4.23 11.25
C CYS A 46 6.98 -3.28 10.80
N GLY A 47 7.00 -2.06 11.33
CA GLY A 47 8.04 -1.07 11.03
C GLY A 47 9.43 -1.43 11.57
N HIS A 48 9.52 -2.42 12.47
CA HIS A 48 10.79 -2.87 13.03
C HIS A 48 11.42 -4.02 12.21
N CYS A 49 10.69 -5.11 11.99
CA CYS A 49 11.23 -6.32 11.35
C CYS A 49 10.68 -6.63 9.94
N GLY A 50 9.74 -5.81 9.44
CA GLY A 50 9.16 -5.96 8.11
C GLY A 50 8.13 -7.08 7.96
N TYR A 51 7.80 -7.84 9.01
CA TYR A 51 6.75 -8.86 8.98
C TYR A 51 5.40 -8.24 8.60
N VAL A 52 4.64 -8.87 7.69
CA VAL A 52 3.31 -8.40 7.30
C VAL A 52 2.27 -9.35 7.85
N VAL A 53 1.36 -8.85 8.69
CA VAL A 53 0.25 -9.66 9.19
C VAL A 53 -0.79 -9.93 8.10
N ASP A 54 -1.36 -11.13 8.07
CA ASP A 54 -2.36 -11.50 7.06
C ASP A 54 -3.64 -10.68 7.18
N LYS A 55 -4.16 -10.57 8.42
CA LYS A 55 -5.41 -9.87 8.74
C LYS A 55 -5.19 -8.88 9.88
N LEU A 56 -5.67 -7.66 9.68
CA LEU A 56 -5.71 -6.60 10.68
C LEU A 56 -7.08 -5.90 10.58
N PRO A 57 -8.12 -6.41 11.25
CA PRO A 57 -9.49 -5.89 11.18
C PRO A 57 -9.58 -4.44 11.68
N LEU A 58 -10.43 -3.59 11.08
CA LEU A 58 -10.39 -2.13 11.32
C LEU A 58 -10.49 -1.69 12.80
N ASN A 59 -11.11 -2.47 13.67
CA ASN A 59 -11.23 -2.19 15.10
C ASN A 59 -9.94 -2.42 15.93
N VAL A 60 -8.91 -3.07 15.39
CA VAL A 60 -7.66 -3.39 16.12
C VAL A 60 -6.69 -2.21 16.11
N ARG A 61 -6.78 -1.29 17.08
CA ARG A 61 -5.96 -0.07 17.11
C ARG A 61 -4.49 -0.30 17.49
N GLU A 62 -4.23 -1.32 18.31
CA GLU A 62 -2.91 -1.71 18.76
C GLU A 62 -2.65 -3.19 18.48
N TRP A 63 -1.41 -3.57 18.20
CA TRP A 63 -1.02 -4.96 17.97
C TRP A 63 0.47 -5.19 18.23
N ASP A 64 0.82 -6.39 18.67
CA ASP A 64 2.20 -6.83 18.80
C ASP A 64 2.63 -7.63 17.57
N CYS A 65 3.83 -7.36 17.06
CA CYS A 65 4.35 -8.12 15.94
C CYS A 65 4.60 -9.59 16.33
N PRO A 66 4.01 -10.58 15.64
CA PRO A 66 4.18 -11.99 16.00
C PRO A 66 5.60 -12.51 15.71
N LYS A 67 6.41 -11.76 14.94
CA LYS A 67 7.79 -12.14 14.60
C LYS A 67 8.84 -11.56 15.56
N CYS A 68 8.66 -10.33 16.01
CA CYS A 68 9.68 -9.61 16.80
C CYS A 68 9.14 -8.98 18.10
N SER A 69 7.88 -9.22 18.43
CA SER A 69 7.20 -8.74 19.64
C SER A 69 7.17 -7.23 19.83
N THR A 70 7.51 -6.44 18.80
CA THR A 70 7.38 -4.98 18.86
C THR A 70 5.91 -4.58 18.94
N HIS A 71 5.57 -3.76 19.93
CA HIS A 71 4.25 -3.18 20.09
C HIS A 71 4.03 -2.02 19.09
N HIS A 72 2.83 -1.97 18.52
CA HIS A 72 2.46 -0.96 17.53
C HIS A 72 1.09 -0.34 17.82
N ASP A 73 1.05 0.99 17.95
CA ASP A 73 -0.14 1.75 17.51
C ASP A 73 -0.21 1.68 15.98
N ARG A 74 -1.38 1.32 15.46
CA ARG A 74 -1.58 1.08 14.02
C ARG A 74 -1.23 2.29 13.17
N ASP A 75 -1.69 3.48 13.55
CA ASP A 75 -1.59 4.67 12.71
C ASP A 75 -0.18 5.26 12.77
N VAL A 76 0.45 5.25 13.95
CA VAL A 76 1.87 5.60 14.11
C VAL A 76 2.77 4.65 13.32
N ASN A 77 2.51 3.35 13.38
CA ASN A 77 3.26 2.37 12.59
C ASN A 77 3.04 2.58 11.08
N ALA A 78 1.80 2.83 10.65
CA ALA A 78 1.50 3.14 9.25
C ALA A 78 2.24 4.39 8.77
N ALA A 79 2.23 5.47 9.55
CA ALA A 79 2.94 6.71 9.22
C ALA A 79 4.45 6.49 9.07
N LYS A 80 5.08 5.75 9.99
CA LYS A 80 6.51 5.40 9.91
C LYS A 80 6.83 4.58 8.66
N ASN A 81 5.99 3.60 8.33
CA ASN A 81 6.16 2.80 7.12
C ASN A 81 5.96 3.61 5.83
N ILE A 82 4.99 4.53 5.80
CA ILE A 82 4.75 5.42 4.65
C ILE A 82 5.95 6.34 4.44
N LEU A 83 6.52 6.91 5.51
CA LEU A 83 7.73 7.71 5.43
C LEU A 83 8.90 6.91 4.86
N ALA A 84 9.15 5.70 5.40
CA ALA A 84 10.21 4.83 4.90
C ALA A 84 10.03 4.48 3.41
N ALA A 85 8.81 4.16 2.98
CA ALA A 85 8.50 3.89 1.59
C ALA A 85 8.70 5.13 0.69
N GLY A 86 8.24 6.30 1.13
CA GLY A 86 8.40 7.56 0.40
C GLY A 86 9.87 7.96 0.23
N LEU A 87 10.69 7.78 1.28
CA LEU A 87 12.14 8.00 1.21
C LEU A 87 12.81 7.04 0.24
N ALA A 88 12.42 5.76 0.23
CA ALA A 88 12.96 4.77 -0.70
C ALA A 88 12.62 5.11 -2.16
N VAL A 89 11.40 5.56 -2.45
CA VAL A 89 11.01 6.05 -3.79
C VAL A 89 11.86 7.27 -4.18
N ASN A 90 12.02 8.23 -3.26
CA ASN A 90 12.74 9.48 -3.53
C ASN A 90 14.23 9.28 -3.80
N VAL A 91 14.89 8.40 -3.04
CA VAL A 91 16.34 8.18 -3.14
C VAL A 91 16.67 7.20 -4.28
N CYS A 92 15.91 6.12 -4.44
CA CYS A 92 16.26 5.03 -5.32
C CYS A 92 15.50 5.03 -6.66
N GLY A 93 14.55 5.94 -6.86
CA GLY A 93 13.62 5.88 -8.00
C GLY A 93 12.76 4.61 -8.02
N ALA A 94 12.71 3.87 -6.89
CA ALA A 94 12.06 2.58 -6.82
C ALA A 94 10.54 2.74 -6.92
N THR A 95 9.91 2.13 -7.92
CA THR A 95 8.46 1.93 -7.90
C THR A 95 8.17 0.80 -6.91
N VAL A 96 7.62 1.12 -5.73
CA VAL A 96 7.26 0.12 -4.71
C VAL A 96 5.98 -0.61 -5.13
N ARG A 97 5.97 -1.24 -6.30
CA ARG A 97 4.94 -2.21 -6.67
C ARG A 97 5.29 -3.53 -5.98
N PRO A 98 4.37 -4.18 -5.25
CA PRO A 98 4.54 -5.57 -4.89
C PRO A 98 4.73 -6.38 -6.18
N GLU A 99 5.72 -7.26 -6.26
CA GLU A 99 5.80 -8.21 -7.37
C GLU A 99 4.53 -9.07 -7.36
N GLU A 100 3.64 -8.84 -8.33
CA GLU A 100 2.61 -9.81 -8.68
C GLU A 100 3.33 -11.07 -9.15
N SER A 101 3.26 -12.12 -8.33
CA SER A 101 3.65 -13.48 -8.71
C SER A 101 2.79 -13.93 -9.89
N LYS A 102 3.27 -13.67 -11.12
CA LYS A 102 2.65 -14.16 -12.35
C LYS A 102 2.91 -15.66 -12.50
N SER A 103 2.14 -16.49 -11.80
CA SER A 103 1.82 -17.82 -12.32
C SER A 103 0.87 -17.66 -13.50
N ARG A 104 1.39 -17.23 -14.64
CA ARG A 104 0.73 -17.46 -15.93
C ARG A 104 0.92 -18.94 -16.24
N LYS A 105 -0.12 -19.75 -16.04
CA LYS A 105 -0.17 -21.08 -16.66
C LYS A 105 0.02 -20.89 -18.16
N ALA A 106 1.06 -21.51 -18.72
CA ALA A 106 1.27 -21.60 -20.16
C ALA A 106 0.01 -22.20 -20.79
N GLY A 107 -0.56 -21.49 -21.77
CA GLY A 107 -1.64 -22.02 -22.58
C GLY A 107 -1.17 -23.25 -23.34
N ALA A 108 -1.91 -24.36 -23.21
CA ALA A 108 -1.68 -25.56 -24.00
C ALA A 108 -2.00 -25.27 -25.47
N MET A 109 -0.97 -25.24 -26.33
CA MET A 109 -1.15 -25.29 -27.79
C MET A 109 -1.67 -26.68 -28.17
N LYS A 110 -2.95 -26.77 -28.57
CA LYS A 110 -3.47 -27.96 -29.26
C LYS A 110 -2.95 -27.94 -30.70
N GLN A 111 -2.18 -28.96 -31.06
CA GLN A 111 -1.80 -29.24 -32.45
C GLN A 111 -3.04 -29.74 -33.22
N LYS A 112 -3.24 -29.24 -34.45
CA LYS A 112 -4.20 -29.82 -35.39
C LYS A 112 -3.63 -31.12 -35.96
N PRO A 113 -4.40 -32.22 -36.03
CA PRO A 113 -3.98 -33.40 -36.78
C PRO A 113 -3.99 -33.08 -38.29
N LYS A 114 -2.97 -33.58 -38.99
CA LYS A 114 -2.93 -33.61 -40.45
C LYS A 114 -3.88 -34.72 -40.93
N SER A 115 -4.76 -34.38 -41.87
CA SER A 115 -5.31 -35.30 -42.85
C SER A 115 -5.47 -34.58 -44.18
#